data_AF-A0A7C6XM58-F1
#
_entry.id   AF-A0A7C6XM58-F1
#
_cell.length_a   1.000
_cell.length_b   1.000
_cell.length_c   1.000
_cell.angle_alpha   90.00
_cell.angle_beta   90.00
_cell.angle_gamma   90.00
#
_symmetry.space_group_name_H-M   'P 1'
#
loop_
_entity.id
_entity.type
_entity.pdbx_description
1 polymer ?
#
loop_
_entity_poly.entity_id
_entity_poly.type
_entity_poly.pdbx_seq_one_letter_code
_entity_poly.pdbx_strand_id
1 'polypeptide(L)'
;MRWNEASDSTDSTSPVLFGTKGLIRSVQTPEFSGITFHEVLAKSALNKVPRSSSMPFSWTVNPYRGCSHACVYCFARNTHRYLDLDSGTDFDRQVVVKVNIAEVLAAELARPKWAHDHVALGTNTDPYQRAEGRYALMPGIITALAEQSTPMSILTKGTLLRRDLPLLARVAEDTPVEISMSIAVHDDALQQSIEPGTPTTKARLATVRAAAELGFDVTVFMMPIMPKLTDSRDHLESALRGIKDAGAARVVYGALHLRPGAREWFFEWLEREHPELLPRYRTMYARSSYASKEYRRWLGERINPLIDRYDLRGRSDDDYPATSRMRGSSDSSRIPPKSDSLAAPAQHLAAPAQQALF
;
A
#
# COMPACT_ATOMS: atom_id res chain seq x y z
N MET A 1 -52.85 18.57 -12.78
CA MET A 1 -52.31 17.21 -13.04
C MET A 1 -50.81 17.38 -13.29
N ARG A 2 -49.99 17.56 -12.25
CA ARG A 2 -49.31 16.54 -11.42
C ARG A 2 -48.49 15.54 -12.23
N TRP A 3 -47.22 15.89 -12.40
CA TRP A 3 -46.09 14.98 -12.53
C TRP A 3 -45.82 14.34 -11.16
N ASN A 4 -45.64 13.03 -11.13
CA ASN A 4 -44.78 12.30 -10.19
C ASN A 4 -44.78 10.81 -10.53
N GLU A 5 -43.69 10.14 -10.13
CA GLU A 5 -43.45 8.69 -10.10
C GLU A 5 -42.72 8.09 -11.31
N ALA A 6 -41.40 8.33 -11.34
CA ALA A 6 -40.46 7.30 -11.73
C ALA A 6 -39.87 6.73 -10.42
N SER A 7 -40.14 5.45 -10.20
CA SER A 7 -39.85 4.66 -9.01
C SER A 7 -38.34 4.53 -8.75
N ASP A 8 -37.91 4.96 -7.57
CA ASP A 8 -36.68 4.49 -6.93
C ASP A 8 -36.80 2.99 -6.67
N SER A 9 -36.15 2.17 -7.49
CA SER A 9 -35.92 0.75 -7.18
C SER A 9 -34.71 0.64 -6.25
N THR A 10 -34.86 1.04 -4.99
CA THR A 10 -33.95 0.64 -3.91
C THR A 10 -34.31 -0.77 -3.49
N ASP A 11 -33.82 -1.77 -4.22
CA ASP A 11 -33.82 -3.15 -3.75
C ASP A 11 -32.41 -3.71 -3.88
N SER A 12 -31.58 -3.38 -2.90
CA SER A 12 -30.38 -4.15 -2.58
C SER A 12 -30.32 -4.30 -1.08
N THR A 13 -30.46 -5.52 -0.60
CA THR A 13 -30.17 -5.94 0.77
C THR A 13 -28.65 -5.89 0.99
N SER A 14 -28.07 -4.68 0.92
CA SER A 14 -26.71 -4.45 1.37
C SER A 14 -26.70 -4.57 2.90
N PRO A 15 -25.71 -5.25 3.52
CA PRO A 15 -25.57 -5.23 4.96
C PRO A 15 -25.52 -3.77 5.40
N VAL A 16 -26.49 -3.38 6.23
CA VAL A 16 -26.49 -2.04 6.80
C VAL A 16 -25.22 -1.94 7.64
N LEU A 17 -24.29 -1.07 7.25
CA LEU A 17 -23.10 -0.73 8.02
C LEU A 17 -23.53 0.03 9.28
N PHE A 18 -24.05 -0.70 10.26
CA PHE A 18 -24.47 -0.12 11.53
C PHE A 18 -23.28 0.60 12.18
N GLY A 19 -23.47 1.88 12.53
CA GLY A 19 -22.49 2.63 13.31
C GLY A 19 -21.28 3.19 12.55
N THR A 20 -21.23 3.12 11.21
CA THR A 20 -20.17 3.82 10.45
C THR A 20 -20.37 5.33 10.54
N LYS A 21 -19.67 5.96 11.50
CA LYS A 21 -19.72 7.41 11.71
C LYS A 21 -19.32 8.14 10.43
N GLY A 22 -20.16 9.07 9.99
CA GLY A 22 -19.92 9.87 8.79
C GLY A 22 -20.31 9.18 7.48
N LEU A 23 -21.00 8.03 7.51
CA LEU A 23 -21.59 7.43 6.32
C LEU A 23 -22.52 8.42 5.61
N ILE A 24 -22.23 8.66 4.34
CA ILE A 24 -23.02 9.51 3.44
C ILE A 24 -24.00 8.62 2.69
N ARG A 25 -23.47 7.59 2.00
CA ARG A 25 -24.25 6.65 1.19
C ARG A 25 -23.44 5.38 0.91
N SER A 26 -24.16 4.34 0.50
CA SER A 26 -23.58 3.12 -0.08
C SER A 26 -23.91 3.07 -1.57
N VAL A 27 -22.93 2.77 -2.41
CA VAL A 27 -23.05 2.79 -3.87
C VAL A 27 -22.57 1.46 -4.43
N GLN A 28 -23.41 0.85 -5.27
CA GLN A 28 -23.01 -0.24 -6.15
C GLN A 28 -23.03 0.27 -7.59
N THR A 29 -22.00 -0.08 -8.36
CA THR A 29 -21.84 0.43 -9.73
C THR A 29 -21.55 -0.71 -10.69
N PRO A 30 -22.13 -0.71 -11.91
CA PRO A 30 -21.96 -1.82 -12.86
C PRO A 30 -20.51 -2.20 -13.16
N GLU A 31 -19.61 -1.21 -13.22
CA GLU A 31 -18.18 -1.40 -13.53
C GLU A 31 -17.41 -2.15 -12.42
N PHE A 32 -18.02 -2.25 -11.24
CA PHE A 32 -17.49 -2.88 -10.04
C PHE A 32 -18.46 -3.93 -9.52
N SER A 33 -18.92 -4.81 -10.41
CA SER A 33 -19.86 -5.88 -10.09
C SER A 33 -19.43 -6.64 -8.83
N GLY A 34 -20.35 -6.69 -7.86
CA GLY A 34 -20.15 -7.37 -6.59
C GLY A 34 -19.46 -6.56 -5.50
N ILE A 35 -19.06 -5.31 -5.76
CA ILE A 35 -18.46 -4.43 -4.76
C ILE A 35 -19.46 -3.33 -4.38
N THR A 36 -19.60 -3.09 -3.09
CA THR A 36 -20.29 -1.94 -2.52
C THR A 36 -19.27 -0.95 -1.99
N PHE A 37 -19.38 0.31 -2.40
CA PHE A 37 -18.61 1.41 -1.86
C PHE A 37 -19.41 2.15 -0.79
N HIS A 38 -18.86 2.28 0.41
CA HIS A 38 -19.46 3.03 1.50
C HIS A 38 -18.75 4.37 1.63
N GLU A 39 -19.33 5.41 1.07
CA GLU A 39 -18.78 6.76 1.07
C GLU A 39 -18.96 7.39 2.44
N VAL A 40 -17.86 7.81 3.06
CA VAL A 40 -17.84 8.40 4.40
C VAL A 40 -17.09 9.74 4.41
N LEU A 41 -17.52 10.64 5.29
CA LEU A 41 -16.72 11.80 5.68
C LEU A 41 -15.73 11.40 6.79
N ALA A 42 -14.45 11.44 6.46
CA ALA A 42 -13.37 11.29 7.43
C ALA A 42 -13.33 12.50 8.36
N LYS A 43 -13.10 12.23 9.65
CA LYS A 43 -12.79 13.27 10.65
C LYS A 43 -11.29 13.53 10.80
N SER A 44 -10.48 12.60 10.31
CA SER A 44 -9.03 12.64 10.33
C SER A 44 -8.48 11.78 9.19
N ALA A 45 -7.39 12.22 8.58
CA ALA A 45 -6.70 11.52 7.50
C ALA A 45 -5.43 10.83 8.01
N LEU A 46 -4.65 11.53 8.85
CA LEU A 46 -3.40 11.05 9.44
C LEU A 46 -3.64 10.04 10.56
N ASN A 47 -3.10 8.84 10.40
CA ASN A 47 -3.16 7.79 11.42
C ASN A 47 -1.78 7.62 12.04
N LYS A 48 -1.70 7.82 13.37
CA LYS A 48 -0.44 7.67 14.10
C LYS A 48 -0.09 6.20 14.27
N VAL A 49 1.12 5.83 13.87
CA VAL A 49 1.66 4.50 14.12
C VAL A 49 2.03 4.40 15.62
N PRO A 50 1.64 3.32 16.33
CA PRO A 50 2.02 3.14 17.73
C PRO A 50 3.54 3.14 17.90
N ARG A 51 4.05 3.80 18.95
CA ARG A 51 5.50 3.86 19.24
C ARG A 51 6.16 2.49 19.47
N SER A 52 5.37 1.48 19.80
CA SER A 52 5.82 0.09 19.94
C SER A 52 5.97 -0.65 18.62
N SER A 53 5.50 -0.06 17.52
CA SER A 53 5.66 -0.60 16.17
C SER A 53 7.11 -0.51 15.73
N SER A 54 7.57 -1.50 14.98
CA SER A 54 8.89 -1.51 14.34
C SER A 54 8.90 -0.85 12.96
N MET A 55 7.81 -0.18 12.57
CA MET A 55 7.74 0.51 11.28
C MET A 55 8.68 1.73 11.29
N PRO A 56 9.35 2.03 10.17
CA PRO A 56 10.30 3.14 10.08
C PRO A 56 9.63 4.52 9.93
N PHE A 57 8.29 4.59 9.94
CA PHE A 57 7.50 5.81 9.79
C PHE A 57 6.51 5.97 10.95
N SER A 58 6.14 7.23 11.23
CA SER A 58 5.25 7.59 12.36
C SER A 58 3.79 7.80 11.95
N TRP A 59 3.52 8.02 10.66
CA TRP A 59 2.20 8.38 10.16
C TRP A 59 1.84 7.59 8.91
N THR A 60 0.54 7.37 8.74
CA THR A 60 -0.02 6.73 7.55
C THR A 60 -1.30 7.42 7.12
N VAL A 61 -1.59 7.36 5.82
CA VAL A 61 -2.88 7.77 5.25
C VAL A 61 -3.49 6.55 4.56
N ASN A 62 -4.74 6.26 4.89
CA ASN A 62 -5.51 5.16 4.30
C ASN A 62 -6.80 5.74 3.69
N PRO A 63 -6.84 5.99 2.36
CA PRO A 63 -8.04 6.49 1.67
C PRO A 63 -9.20 5.51 1.71
N TYR A 64 -8.87 4.22 1.75
CA TYR A 64 -9.82 3.12 1.74
C TYR A 64 -9.73 2.26 3.00
N ARG A 65 -10.81 1.56 3.31
CA ARG A 65 -10.79 0.39 4.19
C ARG A 65 -11.52 -0.74 3.48
N GLY A 66 -10.90 -1.93 3.46
CA GLY A 66 -11.29 -2.99 2.52
C GLY A 66 -10.45 -2.89 1.26
N CYS A 67 -10.24 -4.02 0.60
CA CYS A 67 -9.38 -4.05 -0.57
C CYS A 67 -9.84 -5.09 -1.59
N SER A 68 -10.25 -4.60 -2.76
CA SER A 68 -10.69 -5.41 -3.90
C SER A 68 -9.58 -6.26 -4.54
N HIS A 69 -8.34 -6.12 -4.07
CA HIS A 69 -7.25 -7.05 -4.42
C HIS A 69 -7.48 -8.47 -3.90
N ALA A 70 -8.29 -8.64 -2.85
CA ALA A 70 -8.73 -9.93 -2.32
C ALA A 70 -7.58 -10.90 -1.99
N CYS A 71 -6.41 -10.40 -1.58
CA CYS A 71 -5.27 -11.25 -1.25
C CYS A 71 -5.62 -12.14 -0.05
N VAL A 72 -5.58 -13.45 -0.23
CA VAL A 72 -6.01 -14.43 0.79
C VAL A 72 -5.22 -14.27 2.09
N TYR A 73 -3.93 -13.94 2.00
CA TYR A 73 -3.04 -13.77 3.15
C TYR A 73 -3.06 -12.37 3.81
N CYS A 74 -3.93 -11.45 3.35
CA CYS A 74 -3.88 -10.04 3.74
C CYS A 74 -4.13 -9.84 5.25
N PHE A 75 -3.14 -9.32 5.98
CA PHE A 75 -3.29 -9.09 7.43
C PHE A 75 -4.33 -8.02 7.79
N ALA A 76 -4.69 -7.14 6.85
CA ALA A 76 -5.65 -6.06 7.07
C ALA A 76 -7.11 -6.54 7.08
N ARG A 77 -7.36 -7.78 6.67
CA ARG A 77 -8.66 -8.47 6.71
C ARG A 77 -9.39 -8.30 8.03
N ASN A 78 -8.68 -8.43 9.14
CA ASN A 78 -9.27 -8.31 10.48
C ASN A 78 -9.79 -6.90 10.80
N THR A 79 -9.41 -5.87 10.02
CA THR A 79 -9.96 -4.53 10.24
C THR A 79 -11.46 -4.50 9.99
N HIS A 80 -12.04 -5.30 9.10
CA HIS A 80 -13.49 -5.29 8.87
C HIS A 80 -14.33 -5.74 10.06
N ARG A 81 -13.76 -6.54 10.98
CA ARG A 81 -14.44 -6.96 12.21
C ARG A 81 -14.86 -5.80 13.11
N TYR A 82 -14.18 -4.64 13.06
CA TYR A 82 -14.63 -3.46 13.83
C TYR A 82 -15.82 -2.71 13.20
N LEU A 83 -16.33 -3.17 12.05
CA LEU A 83 -17.53 -2.67 11.39
C LEU A 83 -18.67 -3.71 11.42
N ASP A 84 -18.55 -4.75 12.25
CA ASP A 84 -19.45 -5.91 12.26
C ASP A 84 -19.54 -6.63 10.90
N LEU A 85 -18.47 -6.54 10.11
CA LEU A 85 -18.29 -7.22 8.83
C LEU A 85 -17.31 -8.41 8.96
N ASP A 86 -17.42 -9.37 8.05
CA ASP A 86 -16.53 -10.53 8.02
C ASP A 86 -15.12 -10.16 7.51
N SER A 87 -14.10 -10.96 7.87
CA SER A 87 -12.69 -10.70 7.51
C SER A 87 -12.29 -11.27 6.14
N GLY A 88 -13.23 -11.78 5.38
CA GLY A 88 -13.08 -12.42 4.09
C GLY A 88 -13.81 -11.69 2.99
N THR A 89 -14.98 -12.22 2.63
CA THR A 89 -15.79 -11.74 1.51
C THR A 89 -16.18 -10.28 1.69
N ASP A 90 -16.59 -9.87 2.90
CA ASP A 90 -16.90 -8.46 3.17
C ASP A 90 -15.66 -7.56 3.06
N PHE A 91 -14.47 -8.01 3.48
CA PHE A 91 -13.23 -7.24 3.29
C PHE A 91 -12.94 -6.97 1.81
N ASP A 92 -13.26 -7.94 0.96
CA ASP A 92 -13.00 -7.90 -0.48
C ASP A 92 -14.05 -7.06 -1.23
N ARG A 93 -15.28 -6.95 -0.68
CA ARG A 93 -16.46 -6.43 -1.40
C ARG A 93 -17.11 -5.21 -0.76
N GLN A 94 -16.94 -4.95 0.53
CA GLN A 94 -17.50 -3.79 1.24
C GLN A 94 -16.37 -2.77 1.48
N VAL A 95 -16.16 -1.86 0.54
CA VAL A 95 -15.04 -0.91 0.59
C VAL A 95 -15.51 0.43 1.14
N VAL A 96 -15.00 0.83 2.30
CA VAL A 96 -15.24 2.18 2.85
C VAL A 96 -14.31 3.18 2.16
N VAL A 97 -14.88 4.27 1.67
CA VAL A 97 -14.20 5.31 0.89
C VAL A 97 -14.29 6.64 1.62
N LYS A 98 -13.15 7.21 2.01
CA LYS A 98 -13.10 8.52 2.67
C LYS A 98 -13.08 9.64 1.62
N VAL A 99 -14.27 10.07 1.19
CA VAL A 99 -14.40 10.95 0.00
C VAL A 99 -13.81 12.36 0.19
N ASN A 100 -13.72 12.85 1.42
CA ASN A 100 -13.13 14.16 1.76
C ASN A 100 -11.68 14.06 2.28
N ILE A 101 -10.97 12.94 2.05
CA ILE A 101 -9.70 12.68 2.72
C ILE A 101 -8.61 13.70 2.37
N ALA A 102 -8.56 14.19 1.12
CA ALA A 102 -7.57 15.17 0.69
C ALA A 102 -7.74 16.51 1.43
N GLU A 103 -8.98 16.99 1.57
CA GLU A 103 -9.32 18.22 2.29
C GLU A 103 -8.95 18.13 3.77
N VAL A 104 -9.30 17.02 4.40
CA VAL A 104 -8.98 16.75 5.81
C VAL A 104 -7.47 16.66 6.00
N LEU A 105 -6.76 15.98 5.09
CA LEU A 105 -5.31 15.85 5.14
C LEU A 105 -4.63 17.21 5.02
N ALA A 106 -5.00 18.03 4.02
CA ALA A 106 -4.45 19.38 3.85
C ALA A 106 -4.65 20.23 5.11
N ALA A 107 -5.85 20.20 5.71
CA ALA A 107 -6.13 20.92 6.95
C ALA A 107 -5.34 20.40 8.16
N GLU A 108 -5.04 19.10 8.23
CA GLU A 108 -4.21 18.52 9.29
C GLU A 108 -2.73 18.87 9.14
N LEU A 109 -2.20 18.86 7.91
CA LEU A 109 -0.81 19.17 7.61
C LEU A 109 -0.49 20.67 7.72
N ALA A 110 -1.46 21.56 7.42
CA ALA A 110 -1.30 23.01 7.56
C ALA A 110 -1.24 23.50 9.02
N ARG A 111 -1.39 22.61 10.01
CA ARG A 111 -1.31 22.98 11.43
C ARG A 111 0.13 23.36 11.78
N PRO A 112 0.36 24.45 12.55
CA PRO A 112 1.72 24.87 12.94
C PRO A 112 2.55 23.86 13.72
N LYS A 113 1.92 22.79 14.22
CA LYS A 113 2.57 21.70 14.97
C LYS A 113 2.95 20.51 14.09
N TRP A 114 2.62 20.53 12.80
CA TRP A 114 3.03 19.46 11.89
C TRP A 114 4.54 19.48 11.74
N ALA A 115 5.17 18.33 11.97
CA ALA A 115 6.63 18.20 12.00
C ALA A 115 7.22 17.75 10.66
N HIS A 116 6.40 17.70 9.61
CA HIS A 116 6.80 17.16 8.30
C HIS A 116 7.33 15.72 8.41
N ASP A 117 6.79 14.94 9.35
CA ASP A 117 7.12 13.53 9.52
C ASP A 117 6.72 12.75 8.26
N HIS A 118 7.51 11.73 7.91
CA HIS A 118 7.20 10.82 6.80
C HIS A 118 5.81 10.19 6.93
N VAL A 119 5.03 10.24 5.84
CA VAL A 119 3.69 9.64 5.73
C VAL A 119 3.70 8.46 4.77
N ALA A 120 3.37 7.27 5.27
CA ALA A 120 3.32 6.05 4.47
C ALA A 120 1.89 5.70 4.00
N LEU A 121 1.75 5.38 2.72
CA LEU A 121 0.53 4.89 2.07
C LEU A 121 0.73 3.42 1.65
N GLY A 122 -0.37 2.65 1.59
CA GLY A 122 -0.28 1.22 1.28
C GLY A 122 0.01 0.31 2.47
N THR A 123 -0.20 0.81 3.70
CA THR A 123 0.16 0.10 4.93
C THR A 123 -0.95 -0.81 5.45
N ASN A 124 -2.23 -0.52 5.17
CA ASN A 124 -3.36 -1.35 5.57
C ASN A 124 -4.27 -1.70 4.38
N THR A 125 -4.49 -0.76 3.48
CA THR A 125 -5.20 -0.99 2.21
C THR A 125 -4.39 -0.42 1.07
N ASP A 126 -4.63 -0.94 -0.13
CA ASP A 126 -3.92 -0.49 -1.30
C ASP A 126 -4.49 0.85 -1.81
N PRO A 127 -3.66 1.90 -1.93
CA PRO A 127 -4.10 3.21 -2.42
C PRO A 127 -4.49 3.20 -3.90
N TYR A 128 -3.97 2.25 -4.68
CA TYR A 128 -4.20 2.13 -6.12
C TYR A 128 -4.96 0.85 -6.49
N GLN A 129 -5.78 0.33 -5.56
CA GLN A 129 -6.78 -0.68 -5.89
C GLN A 129 -7.79 -0.13 -6.90
N ARG A 130 -8.59 -1.01 -7.51
CA ARG A 130 -9.55 -0.63 -8.57
C ARG A 130 -10.46 0.56 -8.20
N ALA A 131 -10.84 0.71 -6.93
CA ALA A 131 -11.65 1.83 -6.44
C ALA A 131 -11.06 3.21 -6.78
N GLU A 132 -9.73 3.33 -6.80
CA GLU A 132 -9.02 4.57 -7.12
C GLU A 132 -9.23 5.01 -8.58
N GLY A 133 -9.59 4.09 -9.47
CA GLY A 133 -9.96 4.42 -10.86
C GLY A 133 -11.27 5.21 -10.94
N ARG A 134 -12.16 5.03 -9.95
CA ARG A 134 -13.43 5.76 -9.83
C ARG A 134 -13.30 7.03 -9.01
N TYR A 135 -12.67 6.92 -7.85
CA TYR A 135 -12.67 8.00 -6.85
C TYR A 135 -11.54 9.01 -7.03
N ALA A 136 -10.43 8.61 -7.66
CA ALA A 136 -9.29 9.48 -7.93
C ALA A 136 -8.84 10.31 -6.70
N LEU A 137 -8.72 9.68 -5.53
CA LEU A 137 -8.36 10.37 -4.28
C LEU A 137 -6.86 10.63 -4.18
N MET A 138 -6.03 9.82 -4.83
CA MET A 138 -4.58 9.88 -4.71
C MET A 138 -3.97 11.20 -5.20
N PRO A 139 -4.37 11.80 -6.35
CA PRO A 139 -3.84 13.09 -6.77
C PRO A 139 -3.99 14.18 -5.70
N GLY A 140 -5.17 14.28 -5.07
CA GLY A 140 -5.41 15.24 -3.99
C GLY A 140 -4.59 14.96 -2.73
N ILE A 141 -4.38 13.69 -2.39
CA ILE A 141 -3.53 13.28 -1.26
C ILE A 141 -2.05 13.63 -1.53
N ILE A 142 -1.56 13.34 -2.74
CA ILE A 142 -0.19 13.63 -3.16
C ILE A 142 0.05 15.15 -3.11
N THR A 143 -0.86 15.94 -3.68
CA THR A 143 -0.77 17.41 -3.65
C THR A 143 -0.76 17.93 -2.21
N ALA A 144 -1.67 17.47 -1.34
CA ALA A 144 -1.73 17.93 0.05
C ALA A 144 -0.43 17.65 0.83
N LEU A 145 0.22 16.51 0.59
CA LEU A 145 1.52 16.19 1.19
C LEU A 145 2.64 17.06 0.62
N ALA A 146 2.66 17.23 -0.71
CA ALA A 146 3.68 18.01 -1.41
C ALA A 146 3.65 19.51 -1.05
N GLU A 147 2.46 20.11 -0.95
CA GLU A 147 2.29 21.53 -0.57
C GLU A 147 2.83 21.84 0.83
N GLN A 148 2.95 20.82 1.68
CA GLN A 148 3.52 20.92 3.02
C GLN A 148 4.90 20.25 3.11
N SER A 149 5.59 20.05 1.98
CA SER A 149 6.91 19.40 1.87
C SER A 149 7.05 18.14 2.74
N THR A 150 5.96 17.36 2.82
CA THR A 150 5.87 16.21 3.71
C THR A 150 6.35 14.96 2.97
N PRO A 151 7.47 14.33 3.40
CA PRO A 151 7.99 13.11 2.77
C PRO A 151 6.94 12.01 2.75
N MET A 152 6.90 11.24 1.66
CA MET A 152 5.91 10.18 1.51
C MET A 152 6.51 8.89 0.95
N SER A 153 5.90 7.76 1.33
CA SER A 153 6.13 6.49 0.66
C SER A 153 4.83 5.85 0.22
N ILE A 154 4.85 5.25 -0.96
CA ILE A 154 3.70 4.57 -1.56
C ILE A 154 4.06 3.11 -1.79
N LEU A 155 3.39 2.21 -1.08
CA LEU A 155 3.43 0.77 -1.35
C LEU A 155 2.14 0.33 -2.04
N THR A 156 2.24 -0.34 -3.19
CA THR A 156 1.04 -0.82 -3.90
C THR A 156 1.28 -2.11 -4.69
N LYS A 157 0.20 -2.85 -4.96
CA LYS A 157 0.10 -3.90 -5.98
C LYS A 157 -0.60 -3.40 -7.25
N GLY A 158 -1.25 -2.24 -7.20
CA GLY A 158 -2.07 -1.67 -8.25
C GLY A 158 -1.24 -1.02 -9.37
N THR A 159 -1.67 -1.25 -10.61
CA THR A 159 -1.03 -0.64 -11.79
C THR A 159 -1.49 0.78 -12.08
N LEU A 160 -2.55 1.23 -11.40
CA LEU A 160 -3.08 2.58 -11.56
C LEU A 160 -2.12 3.67 -11.08
N LEU A 161 -1.11 3.31 -10.27
CA LEU A 161 0.03 4.17 -9.94
C LEU A 161 0.62 4.86 -11.18
N ARG A 162 0.65 4.18 -12.34
CA ARG A 162 1.17 4.76 -13.60
C ARG A 162 0.51 6.07 -14.00
N ARG A 163 -0.78 6.26 -13.67
CA ARG A 163 -1.53 7.51 -13.92
C ARG A 163 -0.88 8.69 -13.20
N ASP A 164 -0.40 8.47 -11.99
CA ASP A 164 0.08 9.52 -11.09
C ASP A 164 1.61 9.65 -11.09
N LEU A 165 2.34 8.77 -11.80
CA LEU A 165 3.80 8.84 -11.88
C LEU A 165 4.32 10.21 -12.37
N PRO A 166 3.73 10.88 -13.38
CA PRO A 166 4.17 12.22 -13.77
C PRO A 166 4.03 13.26 -12.65
N LEU A 167 2.93 13.19 -11.87
CA LEU A 167 2.73 14.05 -10.71
C LEU A 167 3.76 13.76 -9.63
N LEU A 168 3.96 12.47 -9.30
CA LEU A 168 4.94 12.05 -8.31
C LEU A 168 6.36 12.46 -8.71
N ALA A 169 6.73 12.34 -9.99
CA ALA A 169 8.05 12.75 -10.48
C ALA A 169 8.25 14.25 -10.27
N ARG A 170 7.20 15.04 -10.52
CA ARG A 170 7.23 16.49 -10.32
C ARG A 170 7.32 16.88 -8.85
N VAL A 171 6.66 16.13 -7.96
CA VAL A 171 6.75 16.30 -6.50
C VAL A 171 8.12 15.88 -5.96
N ALA A 172 8.71 14.83 -6.52
CA ALA A 172 10.00 14.27 -6.10
C ALA A 172 11.18 15.26 -6.25
N GLU A 173 11.01 16.33 -7.04
CA GLU A 173 12.01 17.39 -7.18
C GLU A 173 12.16 18.24 -5.90
N ASP A 174 11.10 18.38 -5.10
CA ASP A 174 11.09 19.23 -3.90
C ASP A 174 10.79 18.47 -2.60
N THR A 175 10.19 17.28 -2.69
CA THR A 175 9.75 16.47 -1.55
C THR A 175 10.16 15.02 -1.74
N PRO A 176 10.78 14.35 -0.73
CA PRO A 176 11.13 12.95 -0.86
C PRO A 176 9.91 12.05 -1.13
N VAL A 177 9.99 11.25 -2.19
CA VAL A 177 8.95 10.29 -2.60
C VAL A 177 9.58 8.91 -2.78
N GLU A 178 9.17 7.95 -1.96
CA GLU A 178 9.54 6.55 -2.12
C GLU A 178 8.43 5.77 -2.84
N ILE A 179 8.77 5.10 -3.94
CA ILE A 179 7.85 4.22 -4.67
C ILE A 179 8.21 2.77 -4.40
N SER A 180 7.21 2.00 -3.98
CA SER A 180 7.34 0.58 -3.70
C SER A 180 6.23 -0.25 -4.36
N MET A 181 6.61 -1.34 -5.00
CA MET A 181 5.69 -2.30 -5.64
C MET A 181 5.75 -3.64 -4.93
N SER A 182 4.60 -4.17 -4.51
CA SER A 182 4.51 -5.52 -3.93
C SER A 182 4.31 -6.56 -5.04
N ILE A 183 5.32 -7.40 -5.24
CA ILE A 183 5.35 -8.48 -6.23
C ILE A 183 5.90 -9.71 -5.53
N ALA A 184 5.01 -10.51 -4.95
CA ALA A 184 5.38 -11.63 -4.09
C ALA A 184 5.42 -12.98 -4.81
N VAL A 185 4.67 -13.12 -5.91
CA VAL A 185 4.45 -14.38 -6.61
C VAL A 185 4.77 -14.21 -8.09
N HIS A 186 5.77 -14.93 -8.59
CA HIS A 186 6.20 -14.91 -10.00
C HIS A 186 5.74 -16.14 -10.79
N ASP A 187 4.69 -16.80 -10.29
CA ASP A 187 3.93 -17.84 -10.96
C ASP A 187 2.51 -17.31 -11.18
N ASP A 188 2.09 -17.18 -12.44
CA ASP A 188 0.82 -16.53 -12.78
C ASP A 188 -0.40 -17.31 -12.27
N ALA A 189 -0.35 -18.65 -12.28
CA ALA A 189 -1.46 -19.48 -11.81
C ALA A 189 -1.63 -19.35 -10.29
N LEU A 190 -0.53 -19.44 -9.53
CA LEU A 190 -0.52 -19.24 -8.09
C LEU A 190 -0.94 -17.81 -7.73
N GLN A 191 -0.45 -16.80 -8.47
CA GLN A 191 -0.81 -15.40 -8.26
C GLN A 191 -2.32 -15.17 -8.42
N GLN A 192 -2.93 -15.71 -9.48
CA GLN A 192 -4.37 -15.61 -9.71
C GLN A 192 -5.17 -16.36 -8.63
N SER A 193 -4.67 -17.50 -8.14
CA SER A 193 -5.33 -18.24 -7.07
C SER A 193 -5.31 -17.50 -5.73
N ILE A 194 -4.21 -16.82 -5.39
CA ILE A 194 -4.00 -16.27 -4.04
C ILE A 194 -4.20 -14.74 -3.93
N GLU A 195 -4.09 -14.01 -5.04
CA GLU A 195 -4.29 -12.56 -5.14
C GLU A 195 -5.20 -12.21 -6.34
N PRO A 196 -6.41 -12.79 -6.46
CA PRO A 196 -7.22 -12.77 -7.69
C PRO A 196 -7.62 -11.36 -8.15
N GLY A 197 -7.72 -10.40 -7.24
CA GLY A 197 -8.08 -9.02 -7.58
C GLY A 197 -6.90 -8.15 -7.98
N THR A 198 -5.67 -8.66 -7.94
CA THR A 198 -4.46 -7.88 -8.24
C THR A 198 -4.07 -7.99 -9.72
N PRO A 199 -3.43 -6.95 -10.29
CA PRO A 199 -2.84 -7.05 -11.62
C PRO A 199 -1.79 -8.17 -11.69
N THR A 200 -1.64 -8.74 -12.88
CA THR A 200 -0.66 -9.80 -13.14
C THR A 200 0.77 -9.36 -12.77
N THR A 201 1.64 -10.33 -12.49
CA THR A 201 3.03 -10.04 -12.17
C THR A 201 3.74 -9.29 -13.31
N LYS A 202 3.47 -9.65 -14.56
CA LYS A 202 3.92 -8.90 -15.74
C LYS A 202 3.47 -7.43 -15.70
N ALA A 203 2.20 -7.17 -15.39
CA ALA A 203 1.67 -5.80 -15.35
C ALA A 203 2.28 -4.98 -14.20
N ARG A 204 2.54 -5.60 -13.04
CA ARG A 204 3.21 -4.96 -11.90
C ARG A 204 4.68 -4.64 -12.21
N LEU A 205 5.41 -5.55 -12.87
CA LEU A 205 6.78 -5.28 -13.35
C LEU A 205 6.80 -4.17 -14.41
N ALA A 206 5.78 -4.06 -15.26
CA ALA A 206 5.67 -2.92 -16.18
C ALA A 206 5.47 -1.58 -15.45
N THR A 207 4.78 -1.56 -14.30
CA THR A 207 4.70 -0.37 -13.44
C THR A 207 6.06 -0.02 -12.82
N VAL A 208 6.82 -1.03 -12.37
CA VAL A 208 8.20 -0.83 -11.88
C VAL A 208 9.05 -0.17 -12.97
N ARG A 209 9.01 -0.69 -14.20
CA ARG A 209 9.73 -0.13 -15.34
C ARG A 209 9.33 1.32 -15.60
N ALA A 210 8.04 1.61 -15.69
CA ALA A 210 7.56 2.97 -15.94
C ALA A 210 8.01 3.97 -14.86
N ALA A 211 8.06 3.56 -13.59
CA ALA A 211 8.57 4.40 -12.51
C ALA A 211 10.09 4.57 -12.59
N ALA A 212 10.84 3.49 -12.85
CA ALA A 212 12.29 3.56 -13.01
C ALA A 212 12.72 4.44 -14.21
N GLU A 213 11.98 4.41 -15.32
CA GLU A 213 12.19 5.27 -16.50
C GLU A 213 12.00 6.77 -16.19
N LEU A 214 11.24 7.10 -15.14
CA LEU A 214 11.09 8.46 -14.62
C LEU A 214 12.12 8.81 -13.54
N GLY A 215 13.11 7.94 -13.29
CA GLY A 215 14.21 8.19 -12.37
C GLY A 215 13.96 7.76 -10.93
N PHE A 216 12.87 7.04 -10.64
CA PHE A 216 12.64 6.53 -9.28
C PHE A 216 13.49 5.29 -8.97
N ASP A 217 14.12 5.29 -7.80
CA ASP A 217 14.73 4.08 -7.21
C ASP A 217 13.65 3.17 -6.60
N VAL A 218 12.96 2.43 -7.46
CA VAL A 218 11.82 1.60 -7.05
C VAL A 218 12.25 0.44 -6.16
N THR A 219 11.61 0.29 -5.01
CA THR A 219 11.73 -0.90 -4.15
C THR A 219 10.66 -1.93 -4.48
N VAL A 220 11.04 -3.18 -4.73
CA VAL A 220 10.09 -4.29 -4.85
C VAL A 220 10.00 -5.08 -3.54
N PHE A 221 8.77 -5.26 -3.05
CA PHE A 221 8.47 -6.04 -1.87
C PHE A 221 8.08 -7.48 -2.26
N MET A 222 9.02 -8.40 -2.10
CA MET A 222 8.80 -9.86 -2.17
C MET A 222 8.26 -10.35 -0.81
N MET A 223 7.05 -9.90 -0.48
CA MET A 223 6.37 -10.19 0.78
C MET A 223 4.89 -10.44 0.52
N PRO A 224 4.38 -11.66 0.70
CA PRO A 224 5.01 -12.78 1.41
C PRO A 224 5.79 -13.76 0.50
N ILE A 225 6.96 -14.20 0.94
CA ILE A 225 7.55 -15.47 0.48
C ILE A 225 6.88 -16.62 1.26
N MET A 226 6.31 -17.57 0.53
CA MET A 226 5.46 -18.63 1.05
C MET A 226 6.22 -19.98 1.07
N PRO A 227 6.37 -20.62 2.24
CA PRO A 227 7.08 -21.89 2.34
C PRO A 227 6.57 -22.96 1.37
N LYS A 228 7.46 -23.59 0.60
CA LYS A 228 7.15 -24.61 -0.42
C LYS A 228 6.35 -24.14 -1.64
N LEU A 229 5.86 -22.91 -1.66
CA LEU A 229 5.14 -22.33 -2.81
C LEU A 229 6.03 -21.37 -3.61
N THR A 230 6.73 -20.47 -2.94
CA THR A 230 7.57 -19.44 -3.59
C THR A 230 8.99 -19.34 -3.04
N ASP A 231 9.44 -20.33 -2.25
CA ASP A 231 10.74 -20.35 -1.56
C ASP A 231 11.79 -21.29 -2.20
N SER A 232 11.47 -21.87 -3.36
CA SER A 232 12.43 -22.65 -4.15
C SER A 232 13.49 -21.72 -4.74
N ARG A 233 14.72 -22.22 -4.89
CA ARG A 233 15.82 -21.41 -5.44
C ARG A 233 15.51 -20.90 -6.84
N ASP A 234 14.93 -21.75 -7.69
CA ASP A 234 14.61 -21.42 -9.06
C ASP A 234 13.50 -20.34 -9.15
N HIS A 235 12.48 -20.43 -8.28
CA HIS A 235 11.43 -19.41 -8.21
C HIS A 235 12.02 -18.06 -7.76
N LEU A 236 12.84 -18.06 -6.71
CA LEU A 236 13.49 -16.84 -6.20
C LEU A 236 14.44 -16.23 -7.23
N GLU A 237 15.22 -17.04 -7.93
CA GLU A 237 16.14 -16.55 -8.97
C GLU A 237 15.39 -16.00 -10.17
N SER A 238 14.32 -16.66 -10.61
CA SER A 238 13.43 -16.18 -11.68
C SER A 238 12.77 -14.85 -11.31
N ALA A 239 12.26 -14.75 -10.08
CA ALA A 239 11.65 -13.53 -9.55
C ALA A 239 12.63 -12.35 -9.54
N LEU A 240 13.81 -12.55 -8.93
CA LEU A 240 14.83 -11.49 -8.80
C LEU A 240 15.37 -11.04 -10.16
N ARG A 241 15.56 -11.96 -11.11
CA ARG A 241 15.91 -11.60 -12.50
C ARG A 241 14.83 -10.72 -13.13
N GLY A 242 13.56 -11.12 -13.07
CA GLY A 242 12.46 -10.33 -13.62
C GLY A 242 12.32 -8.95 -12.96
N ILE A 243 12.59 -8.86 -11.65
CA ILE A 243 12.62 -7.60 -10.90
C ILE A 243 13.76 -6.69 -11.38
N LYS A 244 14.98 -7.24 -11.54
CA LYS A 244 16.13 -6.47 -12.05
C LYS A 244 15.91 -6.02 -13.49
N ASP A 245 15.39 -6.90 -14.35
CA ASP A 245 15.10 -6.59 -15.75
C ASP A 245 14.06 -5.46 -15.88
N ALA A 246 13.14 -5.35 -14.92
CA ALA A 246 12.17 -4.26 -14.83
C ALA A 246 12.77 -2.93 -14.35
N GLY A 247 14.02 -2.89 -13.90
CA GLY A 247 14.71 -1.67 -13.47
C GLY A 247 14.51 -1.34 -11.98
N ALA A 248 14.09 -2.28 -11.14
CA ALA A 248 14.04 -2.04 -9.70
C ALA A 248 15.44 -1.80 -9.11
N ALA A 249 15.53 -0.89 -8.14
CA ALA A 249 16.77 -0.56 -7.44
C ALA A 249 17.00 -1.44 -6.20
N ARG A 250 15.91 -1.88 -5.55
CA ARG A 250 15.98 -2.62 -4.28
C ARG A 250 14.93 -3.71 -4.19
N VAL A 251 15.27 -4.81 -3.50
CA VAL A 251 14.30 -5.81 -3.05
C VAL A 251 14.27 -5.88 -1.53
N VAL A 252 13.08 -5.77 -0.97
CA VAL A 252 12.78 -6.11 0.42
C VAL A 252 11.98 -7.41 0.42
N TYR A 253 12.35 -8.35 1.27
CA TYR A 253 11.69 -9.66 1.33
C TYR A 253 11.29 -10.03 2.75
N GLY A 254 10.38 -11.00 2.85
CA GLY A 254 9.90 -11.48 4.12
C GLY A 254 8.99 -12.67 3.98
N ALA A 255 9.12 -13.59 4.94
CA ALA A 255 8.28 -14.76 5.01
C ALA A 255 6.81 -14.37 5.27
N LEU A 256 5.90 -15.24 4.81
CA LEU A 256 4.48 -15.15 5.09
C LEU A 256 4.18 -14.89 6.58
N HIS A 257 3.34 -13.89 6.83
CA HIS A 257 2.87 -13.46 8.14
C HIS A 257 1.36 -13.66 8.25
N LEU A 258 0.92 -14.63 9.05
CA LEU A 258 -0.49 -15.02 9.19
C LEU A 258 -1.09 -14.54 10.51
N ARG A 259 -1.65 -13.32 10.51
CA ARG A 259 -2.43 -12.79 11.63
C ARG A 259 -3.81 -13.49 11.73
N PRO A 260 -4.41 -13.55 12.93
CA PRO A 260 -5.82 -13.90 13.06
C PRO A 260 -6.69 -13.04 12.13
N GLY A 261 -7.71 -13.64 11.53
CA GLY A 261 -8.57 -13.06 10.51
C GLY A 261 -8.07 -13.28 9.08
N ALA A 262 -6.75 -13.44 8.88
CA ALA A 262 -6.15 -13.81 7.58
C ALA A 262 -5.71 -15.28 7.55
N ARG A 263 -5.34 -15.84 8.71
CA ARG A 263 -4.87 -17.22 8.83
C ARG A 263 -5.94 -18.23 8.44
N GLU A 264 -7.18 -18.01 8.88
CA GLU A 264 -8.32 -18.89 8.65
C GLU A 264 -8.60 -18.99 7.14
N TRP A 265 -8.70 -17.84 6.48
CA TRP A 265 -8.85 -17.74 5.02
C TRP A 265 -7.69 -18.35 4.25
N PHE A 266 -6.46 -18.14 4.71
CA PHE A 266 -5.29 -18.75 4.10
C PHE A 266 -5.30 -20.27 4.25
N PHE A 267 -5.72 -20.83 5.38
CA PHE A 267 -5.80 -22.28 5.56
C PHE A 267 -6.95 -22.92 4.78
N GLU A 268 -8.09 -22.25 4.63
CA GLU A 268 -9.18 -22.71 3.77
C GLU A 268 -8.75 -22.75 2.30
N TRP A 269 -8.05 -21.71 1.83
CA TRP A 269 -7.44 -21.69 0.50
C TRP A 269 -6.40 -22.81 0.35
N LEU A 270 -5.49 -22.95 1.33
CA LEU A 270 -4.43 -23.96 1.28
C LEU A 270 -4.99 -25.38 1.29
N GLU A 271 -6.04 -25.65 2.07
CA GLU A 271 -6.71 -26.97 2.10
C GLU A 271 -7.36 -27.32 0.76
N ARG A 272 -7.89 -26.33 0.04
CA ARG A 272 -8.51 -26.53 -1.27
C ARG A 272 -7.48 -26.67 -2.40
N GLU A 273 -6.46 -25.82 -2.43
CA GLU A 273 -5.54 -25.69 -3.57
C GLU A 273 -4.25 -26.50 -3.39
N HIS A 274 -3.79 -26.68 -2.15
CA HIS A 274 -2.53 -27.35 -1.80
C HIS A 274 -2.67 -28.21 -0.52
N PRO A 275 -3.62 -29.17 -0.48
CA PRO A 275 -3.93 -29.95 0.73
C PRO A 275 -2.70 -30.67 1.32
N GLU A 276 -1.73 -31.05 0.48
CA GLU A 276 -0.48 -31.68 0.87
C GLU A 276 0.41 -30.79 1.76
N LEU A 277 0.28 -29.47 1.67
CA LEU A 277 1.05 -28.51 2.46
C LEU A 277 0.38 -28.17 3.79
N LEU A 278 -0.91 -28.45 3.95
CA LEU A 278 -1.69 -28.04 5.11
C LEU A 278 -1.12 -28.52 6.46
N PRO A 279 -0.69 -29.79 6.63
CA PRO A 279 -0.11 -30.24 7.90
C PRO A 279 1.13 -29.43 8.29
N ARG A 280 1.99 -29.12 7.31
CA ARG A 280 3.22 -28.35 7.51
C ARG A 280 2.92 -26.92 7.94
N TYR A 281 1.98 -26.27 7.26
CA TYR A 281 1.59 -24.90 7.58
C TYR A 281 0.90 -24.80 8.95
N ARG A 282 0.05 -25.77 9.31
CA ARG A 282 -0.53 -25.86 10.65
C ARG A 282 0.55 -25.94 11.72
N THR A 283 1.59 -26.76 11.53
CA THR A 283 2.73 -26.80 12.46
C THR A 283 3.51 -25.49 12.49
N MET A 284 3.86 -24.91 11.33
CA MET A 284 4.68 -23.70 11.24
C MET A 284 4.03 -22.48 11.89
N TYR A 285 2.70 -22.35 11.79
CA TYR A 285 1.95 -21.17 12.26
C TYR A 285 1.04 -21.46 13.47
N ALA A 286 1.24 -22.60 14.15
CA ALA A 286 0.41 -23.01 15.30
C ALA A 286 0.38 -21.98 16.43
N ARG A 287 1.54 -21.37 16.75
CA ARG A 287 1.73 -20.52 17.94
C ARG A 287 2.09 -19.08 17.63
N SER A 288 2.36 -18.76 16.37
CA SER A 288 2.89 -17.46 15.96
C SER A 288 2.34 -17.07 14.60
N SER A 289 2.09 -15.78 14.40
CA SER A 289 1.80 -15.24 13.07
C SER A 289 3.03 -15.17 12.18
N TYR A 290 4.23 -15.13 12.77
CA TYR A 290 5.50 -15.14 12.05
C TYR A 290 5.98 -16.57 11.83
N ALA A 291 6.58 -16.81 10.66
CA ALA A 291 7.41 -17.98 10.45
C ALA A 291 8.53 -18.09 11.49
N SER A 292 9.01 -19.31 11.74
CA SER A 292 10.04 -19.57 12.75
C SER A 292 11.34 -18.79 12.47
N LYS A 293 12.18 -18.60 13.48
CA LYS A 293 13.47 -17.92 13.30
C LYS A 293 14.38 -18.73 12.36
N GLU A 294 14.30 -20.05 12.47
CA GLU A 294 15.04 -21.02 11.67
C GLU A 294 14.65 -20.91 10.19
N TYR A 295 13.35 -20.86 9.87
CA TYR A 295 12.89 -20.65 8.50
C TYR A 295 13.35 -19.31 7.94
N ARG A 296 13.24 -18.22 8.72
CA ARG A 296 13.68 -16.89 8.28
C ARG A 296 15.18 -16.82 8.02
N ARG A 297 16.00 -17.46 8.87
CA ARG A 297 17.45 -17.57 8.66
C ARG A 297 17.76 -18.35 7.39
N TRP A 298 17.16 -19.52 7.23
CA TRP A 298 17.30 -20.35 6.03
C TRP A 298 16.89 -19.63 4.75
N LEU A 299 15.78 -18.87 4.80
CA LEU A 299 15.33 -18.07 3.67
C LEU A 299 16.36 -16.98 3.34
N GLY A 300 16.89 -16.31 4.37
CA GLY A 300 17.95 -15.32 4.21
C GLY A 300 19.21 -15.89 3.56
N GLU A 301 19.71 -17.03 4.05
CA GLU A 301 20.87 -17.74 3.46
C GLU A 301 20.66 -18.09 1.97
N ARG A 302 19.41 -18.29 1.55
CA ARG A 302 19.06 -18.62 0.17
C ARG A 302 18.90 -17.40 -0.73
N ILE A 303 18.17 -16.37 -0.28
CA ILE A 303 17.80 -15.23 -1.13
C ILE A 303 18.87 -14.14 -1.15
N ASN A 304 19.61 -13.95 -0.05
CA ASN A 304 20.62 -12.90 0.05
C ASN A 304 21.69 -13.00 -1.05
N PRO A 305 22.31 -14.16 -1.34
CA PRO A 305 23.29 -14.27 -2.42
C PRO A 305 22.71 -13.96 -3.80
N LEU A 306 21.42 -14.20 -4.01
CA LEU A 306 20.75 -13.87 -5.27
C LEU A 306 20.51 -12.36 -5.36
N ILE A 307 20.06 -11.71 -4.28
CA ILE A 307 19.92 -10.25 -4.22
C ILE A 307 21.26 -9.56 -4.51
N ASP A 308 22.36 -10.08 -3.95
CA ASP A 308 23.71 -9.57 -4.22
C ASP A 308 24.11 -9.76 -5.69
N ARG A 309 23.85 -10.96 -6.25
CA ARG A 309 24.14 -11.28 -7.65
C ARG A 309 23.41 -10.38 -8.65
N TYR A 310 22.19 -9.96 -8.34
CA TYR A 310 21.39 -9.08 -9.19
C TYR A 310 21.51 -7.60 -8.85
N ASP A 311 22.36 -7.23 -7.88
CA ASP A 311 22.55 -5.85 -7.44
C ASP A 311 21.19 -5.19 -7.07
N LEU A 312 20.50 -5.83 -6.11
CA LEU A 312 19.17 -5.44 -5.63
C LEU A 312 19.14 -5.11 -4.13
N ARG A 313 20.31 -4.79 -3.54
CA ARG A 313 20.39 -4.35 -2.13
C ARG A 313 19.88 -2.92 -1.92
N GLY A 314 19.86 -2.10 -2.97
CA GLY A 314 19.71 -0.66 -2.86
C GLY A 314 21.01 0.01 -2.41
N ARG A 315 21.06 1.35 -2.49
CA ARG A 315 22.17 2.15 -1.97
C ARG A 315 21.90 2.49 -0.50
N SER A 316 22.95 2.41 0.32
CA SER A 316 22.90 2.66 1.76
C SER A 316 22.62 4.11 2.15
N ASP A 317 22.70 5.05 1.20
CA ASP A 317 22.79 6.49 1.49
C ASP A 317 21.42 7.20 1.52
N ASP A 318 20.33 6.53 1.14
CA ASP A 318 18.98 7.11 1.08
C ASP A 318 18.05 6.64 2.23
N ASP A 319 18.53 5.77 3.11
CA ASP A 319 17.72 5.23 4.21
C ASP A 319 17.66 6.24 5.38
N TYR A 320 16.76 7.20 5.23
CA TYR A 320 16.30 8.17 6.23
C TYR A 320 17.36 9.22 6.64
N PRO A 321 17.13 10.54 6.41
CA PRO A 321 17.77 11.52 7.27
C PRO A 321 17.37 11.14 8.69
N ALA A 322 18.35 10.74 9.51
CA ALA A 322 18.13 10.34 10.88
C ALA A 322 17.18 11.37 11.50
N THR A 323 15.93 10.98 11.76
CA THR A 323 15.04 11.80 12.57
C THR A 323 15.83 12.06 13.83
N SER A 324 16.23 13.31 14.01
CA SER A 324 17.09 13.74 15.08
C SER A 324 16.50 13.18 16.37
N ARG A 325 17.09 12.11 16.88
CA ARG A 325 16.96 11.75 18.27
C ARG A 325 17.68 12.87 18.99
N MET A 326 16.97 13.97 19.24
CA MET A 326 17.35 14.95 20.25
C MET A 326 17.42 14.23 21.60
N ARG A 327 18.53 13.52 21.83
CA ARG A 327 19.07 13.36 23.16
C ARG A 327 19.88 14.62 23.39
N GLY A 328 19.41 15.44 24.34
CA GLY A 328 20.16 16.57 24.81
C GLY A 328 21.57 16.12 25.21
N SER A 329 22.56 16.70 24.54
CA SER A 329 23.90 16.84 25.06
C SER A 329 24.34 18.23 24.63
N SER A 330 24.45 19.10 25.63
CA SER A 330 25.15 20.36 25.52
C SER A 330 26.53 20.12 24.94
N ASP A 331 26.81 20.64 23.75
CA ASP A 331 28.14 21.16 23.51
C ASP A 331 28.08 22.34 22.53
N SER A 332 28.79 23.38 22.92
CA SER A 332 28.86 24.66 22.25
C SER A 332 29.89 24.62 21.13
N SER A 333 29.73 25.54 20.18
CA SER A 333 30.70 25.93 19.14
C SER A 333 30.70 25.10 17.85
N ARG A 334 30.08 25.66 16.81
CA ARG A 334 30.76 26.12 15.58
C ARG A 334 29.72 26.63 14.57
N ILE A 335 29.81 27.92 14.24
CA ILE A 335 29.07 28.58 13.16
C ILE A 335 29.95 28.60 11.91
N PRO A 336 29.41 28.26 10.73
CA PRO A 336 29.82 28.90 9.49
C PRO A 336 28.61 29.45 8.69
N PRO A 337 28.85 30.28 7.64
CA PRO A 337 28.11 31.52 7.44
C PRO A 337 26.85 31.39 6.57
N LYS A 338 25.99 32.40 6.71
CA LYS A 338 24.77 32.64 5.93
C LYS A 338 25.11 32.92 4.46
N SER A 339 24.40 32.25 3.55
CA SER A 339 24.19 32.72 2.18
C SER A 339 22.70 33.06 2.02
N ASP A 340 22.43 34.34 1.79
CA ASP A 340 21.11 34.85 1.47
C ASP A 340 20.69 34.41 0.05
N SER A 341 19.60 33.65 -0.06
CA SER A 341 18.80 33.62 -1.28
C SER A 341 17.34 33.39 -0.92
N LEU A 342 16.53 34.43 -1.08
CA LEU A 342 15.08 34.40 -0.95
C LEU A 342 14.50 33.49 -2.05
N ALA A 343 14.06 32.30 -1.68
CA ALA A 343 13.24 31.45 -2.56
C ALA A 343 11.79 31.90 -2.48
N ALA A 344 11.21 32.24 -3.64
CA ALA A 344 9.81 32.60 -3.80
C ALA A 344 8.88 31.38 -3.59
N PRO A 345 7.63 31.58 -3.14
CA PRO A 345 6.70 30.48 -2.89
C PRO A 345 6.35 29.73 -4.18
N ALA A 346 6.27 28.39 -4.05
CA ALA A 346 5.87 27.47 -5.11
C ALA A 346 4.51 27.86 -5.70
N GLN A 347 4.48 28.00 -7.03
CA GLN A 347 3.26 28.29 -7.78
C GLN A 347 2.38 27.04 -7.87
N HIS A 348 1.07 27.23 -7.71
CA HIS A 348 0.01 26.23 -7.73
C HIS A 348 0.26 25.00 -8.63
N LEU A 349 0.37 23.82 -8.03
CA LEU A 349 0.29 22.52 -8.71
C LEU A 349 -1.17 22.26 -9.12
N ALA A 350 -1.62 22.83 -10.24
CA ALA A 350 -2.90 22.47 -10.84
C ALA A 350 -2.81 21.07 -11.46
N ALA A 351 -3.74 20.18 -11.10
CA ALA A 351 -3.87 18.85 -11.70
C ALA A 351 -4.10 18.97 -13.23
N PRO A 352 -3.36 18.24 -14.09
CA PRO A 352 -3.59 18.29 -15.53
C PRO A 352 -4.96 17.67 -15.87
N ALA A 353 -5.69 18.34 -16.76
CA ALA A 353 -6.98 17.90 -17.25
C ALA A 353 -6.86 16.58 -18.02
N GLN A 354 -7.70 15.61 -17.66
CA GLN A 354 -7.88 14.34 -18.38
C GLN A 354 -8.24 14.59 -19.84
N GLN A 355 -7.37 14.18 -20.76
CA GLN A 355 -7.79 13.78 -22.10
C GLN A 355 -7.75 12.26 -22.19
N ALA A 356 -8.93 11.71 -22.44
CA ALA A 356 -9.25 10.30 -22.45
C ALA A 356 -8.52 9.56 -23.58
N LEU A 357 -7.81 8.48 -23.23
CA LEU A 357 -7.57 7.33 -24.11
C LEU A 357 -7.41 6.06 -23.24
N PHE A 358 -8.42 5.19 -23.35
CA PHE A 358 -8.51 3.75 -23.07
C PHE A 358 -7.88 3.15 -21.80
#